data_AF-A0A3D2MY57-F1
#
_entry.id   AF-A0A3D2MY57-F1
#
_cell.length_a   1.000
_cell.length_b   1.000
_cell.length_c   1.000
_cell.angle_alpha   90.00
_cell.angle_beta   90.00
_cell.angle_gamma   90.00
#
_symmetry.space_group_name_H-M   'P 1'
#
loop_
_entity.id
_entity.type
_entity.pdbx_description
1 polymer ?
#
loop_
_entity_poly.entity_id
_entity_poly.type
_entity_poly.pdbx_seq_one_letter_code
_entity_poly.pdbx_strand_id
1 'polypeptide(L)'
;GVFVAQKTMMEKHGVYAQKVSGRMGESKGGVSGGTVASMLLAVEQAVEDPVARKTLNDPYALYPPELDPGGDGADQRGARWDDNFGSWTGPFVMAAINSKVVRRSNALASLLYGADFSYNESQLMPSRRAALLLSAGMIAGMTALAIGPLRRFIAKRLPQPGDGPSLHERETGFFEFFVHAHHPTELTKDVRIVIRGKRDPGYGATSRMLAEAGLSLAFDDLAVEGGIWTPASALGDHLVARLATVDITFEEEPAGGQSGS
;
A
#
# COMPACT_ATOMS: atom_id res chain seq x y z
N GLY A 1 -2.52 7.67 4.97
CA GLY A 1 -1.33 7.97 4.15
C GLY A 1 -1.66 9.00 3.10
N VAL A 2 -2.08 8.58 1.90
CA VAL A 2 -2.43 9.48 0.77
C VAL A 2 -3.47 10.54 1.16
N PHE A 3 -4.52 10.15 1.88
CA PHE A 3 -5.52 11.09 2.40
C PHE A 3 -4.88 12.24 3.21
N VAL A 4 -4.00 11.91 4.16
CA VAL A 4 -3.29 12.91 4.99
C VAL A 4 -2.39 13.78 4.13
N ALA A 5 -1.61 13.19 3.21
CA ALA A 5 -0.72 13.94 2.33
C ALA A 5 -1.49 14.94 1.44
N GLN A 6 -2.64 14.52 0.90
CA GLN A 6 -3.49 15.38 0.07
C GLN A 6 -4.14 16.51 0.88
N LYS A 7 -4.55 16.24 2.12
CA LYS A 7 -5.04 17.26 3.05
C LYS A 7 -3.94 18.28 3.35
N THR A 8 -2.73 17.83 3.67
CA THR A 8 -1.58 18.71 3.91
C THR A 8 -1.19 19.53 2.67
N MET A 9 -1.22 18.94 1.46
CA MET A 9 -1.01 19.66 0.21
C MET A 9 -2.03 20.80 0.03
N MET A 10 -3.31 20.51 0.25
CA MET A 10 -4.38 21.51 0.15
C MET A 10 -4.24 22.62 1.20
N GLU A 11 -3.97 22.26 2.46
CA GLU A 11 -3.81 23.22 3.56
C GLU A 11 -2.62 24.16 3.35
N LYS A 12 -1.49 23.65 2.85
CA LYS A 12 -0.26 24.44 2.69
C LYS A 12 -0.14 25.17 1.36
N HIS A 13 -0.68 24.57 0.30
CA HIS A 13 -0.41 25.00 -1.07
C HIS A 13 -1.68 25.26 -1.89
N GLY A 14 -2.86 25.00 -1.33
CA GLY A 14 -4.14 25.25 -2.02
C GLY A 14 -4.39 24.34 -3.22
N VAL A 15 -3.64 23.25 -3.35
CA VAL A 15 -3.70 22.32 -4.47
C VAL A 15 -3.61 20.88 -3.98
N TYR A 16 -4.19 19.94 -4.73
CA TYR A 16 -3.95 18.51 -4.56
C TYR A 16 -2.80 18.05 -5.46
N ALA A 17 -2.09 17.00 -5.03
CA ALA A 17 -1.10 16.34 -5.86
C ALA A 17 -1.77 15.41 -6.87
N GLN A 18 -1.48 15.59 -8.16
CA GLN A 18 -1.90 14.65 -9.22
C GLN A 18 -1.05 13.37 -9.25
N LYS A 19 0.14 13.41 -8.66
CA LYS A 19 1.03 12.26 -8.58
C LYS A 19 1.43 12.03 -7.14
N VAL A 20 1.26 10.80 -6.68
CA VAL A 20 1.65 10.39 -5.32
C VAL A 20 2.44 9.09 -5.40
N SER A 21 3.51 8.99 -4.62
CA SER A 21 4.36 7.80 -4.53
C SER A 21 4.35 7.26 -3.09
N GLY A 22 4.02 5.98 -2.93
CA GLY A 22 4.16 5.26 -1.67
C GLY A 22 5.48 4.48 -1.61
N ARG A 23 6.22 4.56 -0.50
CA ARG A 23 7.45 3.79 -0.31
C ARG A 23 7.41 3.03 0.99
N MET A 24 7.50 1.71 0.90
CA MET A 24 7.70 0.89 2.08
C MET A 24 9.14 1.10 2.55
N GLY A 25 9.30 1.55 3.79
CA GLY A 25 10.58 1.77 4.44
C GLY A 25 11.03 0.55 5.24
N GLU A 26 11.69 0.82 6.36
CA GLU A 26 12.06 -0.23 7.30
C GLU A 26 10.82 -0.87 7.91
N SER A 27 10.87 -2.18 8.08
CA SER A 27 9.84 -2.91 8.81
C SER A 27 10.41 -4.16 9.44
N LYS A 28 9.80 -4.52 10.56
CA LYS A 28 10.06 -5.76 11.27
C LYS A 28 8.72 -6.43 11.54
N GLY A 29 8.49 -7.54 10.86
CA GLY A 29 7.30 -8.34 11.05
C GLY A 29 7.25 -9.56 10.15
N GLY A 30 6.33 -10.46 10.49
CA GLY A 30 6.06 -11.66 9.71
C GLY A 30 4.88 -11.48 8.76
N VAL A 31 4.77 -12.39 7.81
CA VAL A 31 3.57 -12.54 6.98
C VAL A 31 2.66 -13.57 7.65
N SER A 32 1.36 -13.28 7.78
CA SER A 32 0.42 -14.23 8.36
C SER A 32 0.13 -15.41 7.42
N GLY A 33 -0.20 -16.58 7.95
CA GLY A 33 -0.65 -17.71 7.13
C GLY A 33 -1.90 -17.39 6.30
N GLY A 34 -2.78 -16.50 6.80
CA GLY A 34 -3.93 -16.00 6.04
C GLY A 34 -3.54 -15.15 4.83
N THR A 35 -2.52 -14.29 4.97
CA THR A 35 -1.97 -13.51 3.86
C THR A 35 -1.35 -14.42 2.80
N VAL A 36 -0.61 -15.45 3.23
CA VAL A 36 -0.05 -16.46 2.33
C VAL A 36 -1.16 -17.20 1.58
N ALA A 37 -2.17 -17.69 2.29
CA ALA A 37 -3.29 -18.43 1.69
C ALA A 37 -4.02 -17.57 0.64
N SER A 38 -4.24 -16.28 0.94
CA SER A 38 -4.86 -15.34 0.01
C SER A 38 -4.01 -15.14 -1.26
N MET A 39 -2.68 -15.05 -1.12
CA MET A 39 -1.78 -14.96 -2.27
C MET A 39 -1.80 -16.23 -3.12
N LEU A 40 -1.77 -17.41 -2.49
CA LEU A 40 -1.82 -18.70 -3.19
C LEU A 40 -3.13 -18.85 -3.97
N LEU A 41 -4.25 -18.43 -3.37
CA LEU A 41 -5.56 -18.42 -4.02
C LEU A 41 -5.60 -17.45 -5.19
N ALA A 42 -5.07 -16.23 -5.04
CA ALA A 42 -5.01 -15.26 -6.12
C ALA A 42 -4.21 -15.79 -7.33
N VAL A 43 -3.09 -16.47 -7.07
CA VAL A 43 -2.29 -17.10 -8.14
C VAL A 43 -3.06 -18.26 -8.80
N GLU A 44 -3.74 -19.09 -8.02
CA GLU A 44 -4.59 -20.18 -8.56
C GLU A 44 -5.65 -19.64 -9.52
N GLN A 45 -6.41 -18.64 -9.06
CA GLN A 45 -7.46 -18.00 -9.86
C GLN A 45 -6.88 -17.35 -11.12
N ALA A 46 -5.73 -16.69 -11.02
CA ALA A 46 -5.06 -16.10 -12.18
C ALA A 46 -4.57 -17.13 -13.21
N VAL A 47 -4.28 -18.36 -12.79
CA VAL A 47 -3.85 -19.44 -13.70
C VAL A 47 -5.05 -20.10 -14.36
N GLU A 48 -6.13 -20.33 -13.61
CA GLU A 48 -7.30 -21.08 -14.06
C GLU A 48 -8.32 -20.23 -14.82
N ASP A 49 -8.44 -18.93 -14.48
CA ASP A 49 -9.43 -18.03 -15.07
C ASP A 49 -8.77 -16.82 -15.76
N PRO A 50 -8.87 -16.73 -17.11
CA PRO A 50 -8.39 -15.58 -17.87
C PRO A 50 -9.02 -14.24 -17.45
N VAL A 51 -10.28 -14.24 -16.97
CA VAL A 51 -10.98 -13.04 -16.49
C VAL A 51 -10.33 -12.59 -15.19
N ALA A 52 -10.21 -13.48 -14.19
CA ALA A 52 -9.49 -13.19 -12.95
C ALA A 52 -8.06 -12.68 -13.21
N ARG A 53 -7.34 -13.31 -14.16
CA ARG A 53 -6.00 -12.84 -14.55
C ARG A 53 -6.02 -11.43 -15.12
N LYS A 54 -6.97 -11.11 -16.00
CA LYS A 54 -7.11 -9.76 -16.56
C LYS A 54 -7.40 -8.75 -15.46
N THR A 55 -8.36 -9.04 -14.58
CA THR A 55 -8.73 -8.19 -13.45
C THR A 55 -7.58 -7.97 -12.47
N LEU A 56 -6.79 -9.01 -12.16
CA LEU A 56 -5.63 -8.86 -11.27
C LEU A 56 -4.53 -7.96 -11.86
N ASN A 57 -4.34 -8.01 -13.18
CA ASN A 57 -3.36 -7.19 -13.89
C ASN A 57 -3.85 -5.78 -14.26
N ASP A 58 -5.15 -5.51 -14.17
CA ASP A 58 -5.74 -4.22 -14.47
C ASP A 58 -5.53 -3.22 -13.31
N PRO A 59 -4.77 -2.13 -13.50
CA PRO A 59 -4.56 -1.11 -12.47
C PRO A 59 -5.84 -0.45 -11.96
N TYR A 60 -6.91 -0.49 -12.75
CA TYR A 60 -8.20 0.15 -12.47
C TYR A 60 -9.31 -0.87 -12.19
N ALA A 61 -8.97 -2.12 -11.85
CA ALA A 61 -9.96 -3.17 -11.57
C ALA A 61 -10.99 -2.86 -10.46
N LEU A 62 -10.70 -1.89 -9.60
CA LEU A 62 -11.61 -1.43 -8.53
C LEU A 62 -12.29 -0.07 -8.85
N TYR A 63 -12.11 0.47 -10.06
CA TYR A 63 -12.79 1.70 -10.47
C TYR A 63 -14.29 1.47 -10.68
N PRO A 64 -15.12 2.49 -10.40
CA PRO A 64 -16.50 2.49 -10.88
C PRO A 64 -16.51 2.28 -12.40
N PRO A 65 -17.32 1.34 -12.92
CA PRO A 65 -17.33 0.99 -14.34
C PRO A 65 -17.82 2.14 -15.25
N GLU A 66 -18.44 3.17 -14.67
CA GLU A 66 -18.92 4.36 -15.38
C GLU A 66 -17.82 5.41 -15.62
N LEU A 67 -16.66 5.26 -14.96
CA LEU A 67 -15.54 6.19 -15.10
C LEU A 67 -14.48 5.63 -16.04
N ASP A 68 -13.94 6.51 -16.88
CA ASP A 68 -12.77 6.18 -17.68
C ASP A 68 -11.55 5.94 -16.76
N PRO A 69 -10.74 4.91 -17.03
CA PRO A 69 -9.50 4.67 -16.30
C PRO A 69 -8.48 5.78 -16.59
N GLY A 70 -7.61 6.07 -15.62
CA GLY A 70 -6.49 6.98 -15.80
C GLY A 70 -5.31 6.34 -16.56
N GLY A 71 -4.15 7.00 -16.52
CA GLY A 71 -2.94 6.59 -17.25
C GLY A 71 -1.97 5.67 -16.51
N ASP A 72 -2.30 5.13 -15.33
CA ASP A 72 -1.39 4.26 -14.58
C ASP A 72 -1.12 2.93 -15.31
N GLY A 73 0.15 2.55 -15.35
CA GLY A 73 0.59 1.25 -15.83
C GLY A 73 0.65 0.17 -14.73
N ALA A 74 1.28 -0.94 -15.05
CA ALA A 74 1.55 -1.99 -14.07
C ALA A 74 2.48 -1.50 -12.95
N ASP A 75 2.29 -2.03 -11.74
CA ASP A 75 3.18 -1.78 -10.60
C ASP A 75 4.63 -2.19 -10.92
N GLN A 76 5.58 -1.57 -10.22
CA GLN A 76 7.02 -1.78 -10.43
C GLN A 76 7.40 -3.26 -10.24
N ARG A 77 8.03 -3.86 -11.24
CA ARG A 77 8.52 -5.26 -11.21
C ARG A 77 10.04 -5.40 -11.07
N GLY A 78 10.79 -4.32 -11.32
CA GLY A 78 12.25 -4.32 -11.37
C GLY A 78 12.89 -3.29 -10.45
N ALA A 79 14.22 -3.29 -10.42
CA ALA A 79 15.00 -2.31 -9.68
C ALA A 79 14.98 -0.93 -10.38
N ARG A 80 14.73 0.14 -9.63
CA ARG A 80 14.72 1.52 -10.15
C ARG A 80 15.30 2.48 -9.10
N TRP A 81 16.03 3.50 -9.52
CA TRP A 81 16.45 4.59 -8.63
C TRP A 81 15.30 5.58 -8.42
N ASP A 82 15.08 6.03 -7.19
CA ASP A 82 14.10 7.06 -6.85
C ASP A 82 14.80 8.30 -6.29
N ASP A 83 14.85 9.37 -7.10
CA ASP A 83 15.52 10.62 -6.74
C ASP A 83 14.91 11.31 -5.53
N ASN A 84 13.60 11.13 -5.27
CA ASN A 84 12.93 11.76 -4.13
C ASN A 84 13.40 11.17 -2.80
N PHE A 85 13.83 9.92 -2.82
CA PHE A 85 14.29 9.17 -1.64
C PHE A 85 15.79 8.94 -1.64
N GLY A 86 16.51 9.31 -2.71
CA GLY A 86 17.94 9.03 -2.87
C GLY A 86 18.27 7.55 -2.68
N SER A 87 17.39 6.65 -3.15
CA SER A 87 17.47 5.23 -2.85
C SER A 87 17.07 4.34 -4.02
N TRP A 88 17.60 3.12 -4.03
CA TRP A 88 17.11 2.10 -4.95
C TRP A 88 15.76 1.59 -4.46
N THR A 89 14.88 1.27 -5.39
CA THR A 89 13.57 0.71 -5.12
C THR A 89 13.41 -0.64 -5.80
N GLY A 90 12.70 -1.55 -5.16
CA GLY A 90 12.29 -2.84 -5.70
C GLY A 90 10.77 -3.01 -5.71
N PRO A 91 10.27 -4.11 -6.31
CA PRO A 91 8.85 -4.41 -6.29
C PRO A 91 8.34 -4.56 -4.85
N PHE A 92 7.09 -4.13 -4.62
CA PHE A 92 6.40 -4.31 -3.36
C PHE A 92 5.14 -5.14 -3.58
N VAL A 93 5.02 -6.27 -2.87
CA VAL A 93 3.93 -7.25 -3.06
C VAL A 93 2.56 -6.62 -2.91
N MET A 94 2.38 -5.75 -1.90
CA MET A 94 1.08 -5.14 -1.61
C MET A 94 0.69 -4.05 -2.60
N ALA A 95 1.62 -3.55 -3.44
CA ALA A 95 1.33 -2.56 -4.47
C ALA A 95 0.18 -3.01 -5.38
N ALA A 96 0.14 -4.31 -5.70
CA ALA A 96 -0.89 -4.91 -6.55
C ALA A 96 -2.32 -4.76 -6.01
N ILE A 97 -2.48 -4.53 -4.70
CA ILE A 97 -3.78 -4.35 -4.04
C ILE A 97 -3.96 -2.89 -3.64
N ASN A 98 -2.98 -2.32 -2.93
CA ASN A 98 -3.06 -0.98 -2.37
C ASN A 98 -3.27 0.08 -3.44
N SER A 99 -2.57 -0.05 -4.59
CA SER A 99 -2.63 0.97 -5.62
C SER A 99 -4.03 1.12 -6.22
N LYS A 100 -4.74 0.00 -6.38
CA LYS A 100 -6.15 -0.04 -6.82
C LYS A 100 -7.09 0.61 -5.80
N VAL A 101 -6.87 0.37 -4.51
CA VAL A 101 -7.68 0.96 -3.41
C VAL A 101 -7.46 2.48 -3.32
N VAL A 102 -6.22 2.95 -3.45
CA VAL A 102 -5.91 4.39 -3.44
C VAL A 102 -6.57 5.09 -4.62
N ARG A 103 -6.42 4.56 -5.83
CA ARG A 103 -7.06 5.14 -7.00
C ARG A 103 -8.60 5.10 -6.89
N ARG A 104 -9.19 3.99 -6.40
CA ARG A 104 -10.65 3.92 -6.11
C ARG A 104 -11.09 5.01 -5.12
N SER A 105 -10.27 5.35 -4.14
CA SER A 105 -10.57 6.42 -3.18
C SER A 105 -10.74 7.78 -3.88
N ASN A 106 -9.90 8.08 -4.88
CA ASN A 106 -10.06 9.29 -5.70
C ASN A 106 -11.36 9.24 -6.54
N ALA A 107 -11.65 8.08 -7.15
CA ALA A 107 -12.90 7.89 -7.90
C ALA A 107 -14.15 8.10 -7.04
N LEU A 108 -14.17 7.57 -5.81
CA LEU A 108 -15.28 7.76 -4.86
C LEU A 108 -15.37 9.20 -4.33
N ALA A 109 -14.28 9.95 -4.35
CA ALA A 109 -14.24 11.37 -4.02
C ALA A 109 -14.53 12.27 -5.22
N SER A 110 -15.27 11.78 -6.23
CA SER A 110 -15.60 12.52 -7.46
C SER A 110 -14.38 13.08 -8.19
N LEU A 111 -13.29 12.30 -8.24
CA LEU A 111 -12.02 12.66 -8.88
C LEU A 111 -11.40 13.95 -8.31
N LEU A 112 -11.50 14.16 -6.99
CA LEU A 112 -10.97 15.32 -6.28
C LEU A 112 -9.50 15.62 -6.60
N TYR A 113 -8.68 14.60 -6.84
CA TYR A 113 -7.25 14.73 -7.16
C TYR A 113 -6.98 14.82 -8.67
N GLY A 114 -8.03 14.88 -9.48
CA GLY A 114 -7.98 14.88 -10.95
C GLY A 114 -8.23 13.49 -11.57
N ALA A 115 -8.69 13.47 -12.81
CA ALA A 115 -8.86 12.25 -13.60
C ALA A 115 -7.51 11.58 -13.92
N ASP A 116 -6.46 12.37 -14.09
CA ASP A 116 -5.09 11.92 -14.34
C ASP A 116 -4.31 11.60 -13.05
N PHE A 117 -5.00 11.48 -11.91
CA PHE A 117 -4.37 11.13 -10.65
C PHE A 117 -3.66 9.77 -10.73
N SER A 118 -2.38 9.74 -10.36
CA SER A 118 -1.53 8.55 -10.44
C SER A 118 -0.94 8.19 -9.08
N TYR A 119 -0.84 6.88 -8.84
CA TYR A 119 -0.29 6.34 -7.60
C TYR A 119 0.50 5.05 -7.81
N ASN A 120 1.71 5.01 -7.25
CA ASN A 120 2.59 3.84 -7.33
C ASN A 120 3.23 3.52 -5.97
N GLU A 121 3.45 2.24 -5.69
CA GLU A 121 4.16 1.77 -4.50
C GLU A 121 5.42 0.97 -4.86
N SER A 122 6.46 1.11 -4.05
CA SER A 122 7.67 0.30 -4.16
C SER A 122 8.39 0.19 -2.81
N GLN A 123 9.25 -0.81 -2.66
CA GLN A 123 10.05 -1.03 -1.46
C GLN A 123 11.36 -0.24 -1.55
N LEU A 124 11.75 0.51 -0.52
CA LEU A 124 13.09 1.11 -0.42
C LEU A 124 14.12 0.01 -0.17
N MET A 125 15.25 0.10 -0.86
CA MET A 125 16.31 -0.90 -0.87
C MET A 125 17.67 -0.26 -0.57
N PRO A 126 18.51 -0.89 0.27
CA PRO A 126 19.79 -0.31 0.67
C PRO A 126 20.81 -0.24 -0.47
N SER A 127 20.60 -0.97 -1.57
CA SER A 127 21.48 -0.93 -2.74
C SER A 127 20.81 -1.44 -4.01
N ARG A 128 21.40 -1.12 -5.16
CA ARG A 128 21.01 -1.67 -6.47
C ARG A 128 21.00 -3.19 -6.47
N ARG A 129 22.03 -3.80 -5.87
CA ARG A 129 22.16 -5.27 -5.80
C ARG A 129 21.01 -5.89 -5.02
N ALA A 130 20.66 -5.31 -3.87
CA ALA A 130 19.52 -5.76 -3.08
C ALA A 130 18.21 -5.64 -3.86
N ALA A 131 17.99 -4.52 -4.55
CA ALA A 131 16.80 -4.31 -5.39
C ALA A 131 16.70 -5.32 -6.55
N LEU A 132 17.81 -5.64 -7.20
CA LEU A 132 17.87 -6.64 -8.27
C LEU A 132 17.59 -8.05 -7.74
N LEU A 133 18.17 -8.42 -6.60
CA LEU A 133 17.92 -9.72 -5.96
C LEU A 133 16.46 -9.88 -5.54
N LEU A 134 15.88 -8.84 -4.94
CA LEU A 134 14.45 -8.82 -4.59
C LEU A 134 13.57 -8.99 -5.85
N SER A 135 13.87 -8.23 -6.91
CA SER A 135 13.12 -8.30 -8.18
C SER A 135 13.18 -9.68 -8.80
N ALA A 136 14.38 -10.26 -8.91
CA ALA A 136 14.59 -11.60 -9.46
C ALA A 136 13.91 -12.67 -8.59
N GLY A 137 14.05 -12.56 -7.27
CA GLY A 137 13.41 -13.47 -6.32
C GLY A 137 11.88 -13.43 -6.40
N MET A 138 11.29 -12.25 -6.53
CA MET A 138 9.84 -12.10 -6.67
C MET A 138 9.33 -12.65 -8.01
N ILE A 139 10.03 -12.40 -9.12
CA ILE A 139 9.69 -12.98 -10.43
C ILE A 139 9.78 -14.51 -10.37
N ALA A 140 10.87 -15.05 -9.85
CA ALA A 140 11.07 -16.49 -9.71
C ALA A 140 10.02 -17.13 -8.80
N GLY A 141 9.72 -16.50 -7.66
CA GLY A 141 8.70 -16.94 -6.71
C GLY A 141 7.32 -16.97 -7.31
N MET A 142 6.89 -15.89 -7.97
CA MET A 142 5.58 -15.84 -8.64
C MET A 142 5.47 -16.84 -9.79
N THR A 143 6.54 -17.03 -10.56
CA THR A 143 6.58 -18.05 -11.63
C THR A 143 6.48 -19.46 -11.04
N ALA A 144 7.17 -19.72 -9.94
CA ALA A 144 7.11 -20.99 -9.24
C ALA A 144 5.70 -21.28 -8.69
N LEU A 145 5.02 -20.27 -8.14
CA LEU A 145 3.65 -20.39 -7.67
C LEU A 145 2.64 -20.59 -8.82
N ALA A 146 2.93 -20.13 -10.03
CA ALA A 146 2.07 -20.40 -11.20
C ALA A 146 2.12 -21.86 -11.65
N ILE A 147 3.14 -22.63 -11.26
CA ILE A 147 3.31 -24.04 -11.63
C ILE A 147 2.66 -24.93 -10.56
N GLY A 148 1.55 -25.59 -10.90
CA GLY A 148 0.73 -26.37 -9.95
C GLY A 148 1.49 -27.30 -8.99
N PRO A 149 2.36 -28.22 -9.48
CA PRO A 149 3.14 -29.11 -8.61
C PRO A 149 4.07 -28.35 -7.64
N LEU A 150 4.72 -27.29 -8.12
CA LEU A 150 5.64 -26.49 -7.32
C LEU A 150 4.89 -25.63 -6.30
N ARG A 151 3.75 -25.05 -6.68
CA ARG A 151 2.83 -24.37 -5.76
C ARG A 151 2.40 -25.27 -4.61
N ARG A 152 1.94 -26.50 -4.89
CA ARG A 152 1.54 -27.47 -3.86
C ARG A 152 2.68 -27.84 -2.92
N PHE A 153 3.90 -27.94 -3.45
CA PHE A 153 5.09 -28.24 -2.66
C PHE A 153 5.49 -27.06 -1.76
N ILE A 154 5.48 -25.83 -2.30
CA ILE A 154 5.78 -24.60 -1.55
C ILE A 154 4.73 -24.38 -0.47
N ALA A 155 3.44 -24.53 -0.79
CA ALA A 155 2.34 -24.33 0.15
C ALA A 155 2.46 -25.18 1.42
N LYS A 156 3.00 -26.41 1.32
CA LYS A 156 3.25 -27.29 2.48
C LYS A 156 4.35 -26.78 3.43
N ARG A 157 5.15 -25.80 3.01
CA ARG A 157 6.27 -25.25 3.78
C ARG A 157 6.05 -23.81 4.23
N LEU A 158 4.95 -23.18 3.81
CA LEU A 158 4.59 -21.84 4.25
C LEU A 158 3.73 -21.92 5.53
N PRO A 159 3.65 -20.83 6.31
CA PRO A 159 2.75 -20.75 7.46
C PRO A 159 1.32 -21.12 7.06
N GLN A 160 0.67 -22.00 7.83
CA GLN A 160 -0.70 -22.42 7.57
C GLN A 160 -1.70 -21.38 8.11
N PRO A 161 -2.95 -21.37 7.63
CA PRO A 161 -4.00 -20.56 8.25
C PRO A 161 -4.11 -20.88 9.75
N GLY A 162 -3.99 -19.86 10.59
CA GLY A 162 -3.91 -20.00 12.06
C GLY A 162 -2.48 -19.87 12.61
N ASP A 163 -1.47 -20.11 11.78
CA ASP A 163 -0.08 -19.77 12.10
C ASP A 163 0.16 -18.28 11.88
N GLY A 164 0.81 -17.65 12.84
CA GLY A 164 1.17 -16.24 12.79
C GLY A 164 2.46 -15.97 13.56
N PRO A 165 3.00 -14.75 13.45
CA PRO A 165 4.17 -14.36 14.23
C PRO A 165 3.91 -14.58 15.72
N SER A 166 4.96 -15.01 16.44
CA SER A 166 4.92 -15.17 17.89
C SER A 166 4.50 -13.87 18.58
N LEU A 167 4.02 -13.96 19.83
CA LEU A 167 3.67 -12.77 20.61
C LEU A 167 4.83 -11.76 20.65
N HIS A 168 6.06 -12.25 20.82
CA HIS A 168 7.26 -11.41 20.84
C HIS A 168 7.52 -10.71 19.49
N GLU A 169 7.42 -11.43 18.37
CA GLU A 169 7.55 -10.83 17.03
C GLU A 169 6.47 -9.78 16.79
N ARG A 170 5.25 -10.05 17.25
CA ARG A 170 4.13 -9.12 17.15
C ARG A 170 4.35 -7.86 17.96
N GLU A 171 4.83 -7.98 19.19
CA GLU A 171 5.01 -6.84 20.10
C GLU A 171 6.24 -5.99 19.78
N THR A 172 7.31 -6.62 19.30
CA THR A 172 8.59 -5.95 19.00
C THR A 172 8.75 -5.57 17.53
N GLY A 173 7.72 -5.82 16.71
CA GLY A 173 7.67 -5.40 15.32
C GLY A 173 7.39 -3.91 15.17
N PHE A 174 7.59 -3.42 13.96
CA PHE A 174 7.27 -2.05 13.57
C PHE A 174 7.20 -1.94 12.04
N PHE A 175 6.69 -0.82 11.55
CA PHE A 175 6.83 -0.47 10.14
C PHE A 175 6.92 1.03 9.93
N GLU A 176 7.54 1.39 8.82
CA GLU A 176 7.57 2.73 8.27
C GLU A 176 7.09 2.70 6.81
N PHE A 177 6.20 3.62 6.47
CA PHE A 177 5.73 3.81 5.11
C PHE A 177 5.67 5.29 4.77
N PHE A 178 6.29 5.67 3.66
CA PHE A 178 6.31 7.04 3.20
C PHE A 178 5.28 7.27 2.11
N VAL A 179 4.63 8.43 2.16
CA VAL A 179 3.78 8.94 1.10
C VAL A 179 4.36 10.27 0.66
N HIS A 180 4.73 10.36 -0.60
CA HIS A 180 5.30 11.56 -1.20
C HIS A 180 4.33 12.10 -2.25
N ALA A 181 3.73 13.24 -1.95
CA ALA A 181 2.79 13.96 -2.79
C ALA A 181 3.53 15.05 -3.58
N HIS A 182 3.44 14.97 -4.90
CA HIS A 182 4.18 15.83 -5.83
C HIS A 182 3.36 17.08 -6.11
N HIS A 183 3.90 18.25 -5.82
CA HIS A 183 3.30 19.52 -6.23
C HIS A 183 3.29 19.59 -7.76
N PRO A 184 2.19 20.07 -8.38
CA PRO A 184 2.04 20.04 -9.85
C PRO A 184 3.08 20.87 -10.59
N THR A 185 3.66 21.90 -9.95
CA THR A 185 4.55 22.88 -10.62
C THR A 185 5.85 23.17 -9.89
N GLU A 186 6.02 22.77 -8.62
CA GLU A 186 7.11 23.27 -7.76
C GLU A 186 7.58 22.19 -6.80
N LEU A 187 8.65 21.46 -7.15
CA LEU A 187 9.18 20.34 -6.34
C LEU A 187 9.51 20.71 -4.89
N THR A 188 9.85 21.97 -4.62
CA THR A 188 10.14 22.46 -3.26
C THR A 188 8.90 22.51 -2.36
N LYS A 189 7.71 22.39 -2.94
CA LYS A 189 6.40 22.32 -2.26
C LYS A 189 5.85 20.89 -2.19
N ASP A 190 6.66 19.88 -2.52
CA ASP A 190 6.26 18.50 -2.31
C ASP A 190 6.06 18.23 -0.82
N VAL A 191 5.02 17.46 -0.50
CA VAL A 191 4.72 17.04 0.87
C VAL A 191 5.13 15.58 1.04
N ARG A 192 5.81 15.28 2.14
CA ARG A 192 6.11 13.89 2.54
C ARG A 192 5.47 13.61 3.88
N ILE A 193 4.61 12.61 3.91
CA ILE A 193 4.06 12.04 5.14
C ILE A 193 4.73 10.70 5.40
N VAL A 194 5.28 10.52 6.59
CA VAL A 194 5.73 9.23 7.10
C VAL A 194 4.65 8.65 8.01
N ILE A 195 4.37 7.37 7.81
CA ILE A 195 3.46 6.59 8.63
C ILE A 195 4.31 5.61 9.41
N ARG A 196 4.28 5.73 10.73
CA ARG A 196 4.99 4.83 11.64
C ARG A 196 4.00 4.07 12.49
N GLY A 197 4.17 2.76 12.56
CA GLY A 197 3.37 1.91 13.42
C GLY A 197 4.24 1.03 14.31
N LYS A 198 3.85 0.91 15.58
CA LYS A 198 4.38 -0.14 16.45
C LYS A 198 3.65 -1.45 16.18
N ARG A 199 4.32 -2.55 16.53
CA ARG A 199 3.92 -3.94 16.26
C ARG A 199 4.14 -4.34 14.81
N ASP A 200 4.17 -5.64 14.61
CA ASP A 200 4.41 -6.19 13.28
C ASP A 200 3.32 -5.72 12.28
N PRO A 201 3.71 -5.32 11.05
CA PRO A 201 2.77 -4.84 10.04
C PRO A 201 1.81 -5.90 9.49
N GLY A 202 2.09 -7.19 9.71
CA GLY A 202 1.29 -8.28 9.16
C GLY A 202 0.10 -8.68 10.03
N TYR A 203 0.19 -8.47 11.35
CA TYR A 203 -0.83 -8.90 12.30
C TYR A 203 -1.12 -7.84 13.37
N GLY A 204 -0.13 -7.45 14.17
CA GLY A 204 -0.32 -6.56 15.31
C GLY A 204 -0.87 -5.19 14.89
N ALA A 205 -0.22 -4.52 13.95
CA ALA A 205 -0.69 -3.24 13.44
C ALA A 205 -1.99 -3.39 12.63
N THR A 206 -2.09 -4.39 11.75
CA THR A 206 -3.30 -4.62 10.93
C THR A 206 -4.54 -4.88 11.78
N SER A 207 -4.43 -5.67 12.85
CA SER A 207 -5.55 -5.94 13.76
C SER A 207 -6.04 -4.67 14.45
N ARG A 208 -5.14 -3.74 14.76
CA ARG A 208 -5.48 -2.43 15.33
C ARG A 208 -6.16 -1.55 14.29
N MET A 209 -5.62 -1.49 13.07
CA MET A 209 -6.27 -0.77 11.97
C MET A 209 -7.69 -1.27 11.71
N LEU A 210 -7.89 -2.59 11.74
CA LEU A 210 -9.22 -3.20 11.55
C LEU A 210 -10.16 -2.86 12.71
N ALA A 211 -9.68 -2.95 13.96
CA ALA A 211 -10.46 -2.60 15.14
C ALA A 211 -10.87 -1.12 15.11
N GLU A 212 -9.95 -0.21 14.84
CA GLU A 212 -10.23 1.23 14.76
C GLU A 212 -11.18 1.58 13.61
N ALA A 213 -11.06 0.90 12.46
CA ALA A 213 -12.02 1.06 11.37
C ALA A 213 -13.43 0.60 11.78
N GLY A 214 -13.54 -0.52 12.51
CA GLY A 214 -14.80 -1.00 13.07
C GLY A 214 -15.39 -0.03 14.09
N LEU A 215 -14.55 0.55 14.95
CA LEU A 215 -14.99 1.57 15.90
C LEU A 215 -15.45 2.85 15.19
N SER A 216 -14.79 3.26 14.11
CA SER A 216 -15.30 4.38 13.31
C SER A 216 -16.67 4.11 12.69
N LEU A 217 -16.88 2.92 12.15
CA LEU A 217 -18.17 2.53 11.61
C LEU A 217 -19.29 2.49 12.68
N ALA A 218 -18.95 2.16 13.92
CA ALA A 218 -19.93 1.99 14.99
C ALA A 218 -20.25 3.28 15.76
N PHE A 219 -19.29 4.22 15.85
CA PHE A 219 -19.37 5.32 16.81
C PHE A 219 -19.14 6.72 16.23
N ASP A 220 -18.67 6.84 14.98
CA ASP A 220 -18.43 8.13 14.36
C ASP A 220 -19.55 8.51 13.39
N ASP A 221 -19.80 9.81 13.22
CA ASP A 221 -20.79 10.32 12.26
C ASP A 221 -20.20 10.32 10.85
N LEU A 222 -20.51 9.28 10.08
CA LEU A 222 -19.96 9.11 8.73
C LEU A 222 -20.89 9.68 7.66
N ALA A 223 -20.36 10.55 6.81
CA ALA A 223 -21.09 11.15 5.69
C ALA A 223 -21.08 10.25 4.43
N VAL A 224 -21.45 8.98 4.59
CA VAL A 224 -21.53 8.02 3.48
C VAL A 224 -22.82 7.22 3.52
N GLU A 225 -23.32 6.86 2.33
CA GLU A 225 -24.46 5.97 2.18
C GLU A 225 -24.05 4.48 2.28
N GLY A 226 -25.02 3.58 2.17
CA GLY A 226 -24.73 2.15 2.04
C GLY A 226 -23.89 1.85 0.78
N GLY A 227 -22.96 0.90 0.86
CA GLY A 227 -22.13 0.52 -0.27
C GLY A 227 -20.74 0.00 0.12
N ILE A 228 -19.86 -0.09 -0.88
CA ILE A 228 -18.46 -0.53 -0.71
C ILE A 228 -17.53 0.67 -0.85
N TRP A 229 -17.09 1.18 0.28
CA TRP A 229 -16.20 2.34 0.40
C TRP A 229 -14.76 1.95 0.69
N THR A 230 -13.83 2.89 0.50
CA THR A 230 -12.47 2.76 1.02
C THR A 230 -12.34 3.45 2.37
N PRO A 231 -11.32 3.11 3.19
CA PRO A 231 -11.10 3.79 4.47
C PRO A 231 -10.92 5.30 4.32
N ALA A 232 -10.27 5.76 3.25
CA ALA A 232 -10.07 7.17 2.98
C ALA A 232 -11.37 7.90 2.61
N SER A 233 -12.24 7.27 1.81
CA SER A 233 -13.50 7.89 1.37
C SER A 233 -14.61 7.85 2.41
N ALA A 234 -14.62 6.84 3.30
CA ALA A 234 -15.66 6.69 4.31
C ALA A 234 -15.27 7.21 5.69
N LEU A 235 -14.04 6.91 6.13
CA LEU A 235 -13.65 7.13 7.53
C LEU A 235 -12.74 8.35 7.69
N GLY A 236 -11.92 8.66 6.67
CA GLY A 236 -11.14 9.90 6.59
C GLY A 236 -10.43 10.29 7.88
N ASP A 237 -10.72 11.49 8.38
CA ASP A 237 -10.13 12.05 9.61
C ASP A 237 -10.47 11.25 10.87
N HIS A 238 -11.65 10.61 10.95
CA HIS A 238 -12.03 9.79 12.10
C HIS A 238 -11.06 8.62 12.30
N LEU A 239 -10.77 7.90 11.21
CA LEU A 239 -9.82 6.79 11.28
C LEU A 239 -8.40 7.30 11.55
N VAL A 240 -7.98 8.41 10.94
CA VAL A 240 -6.65 9.00 11.21
C VAL A 240 -6.48 9.32 12.70
N ALA A 241 -7.48 9.96 13.32
CA ALA A 241 -7.45 10.30 14.73
C ALA A 241 -7.40 9.05 15.62
N ARG A 242 -8.20 8.03 15.32
CA ARG A 242 -8.21 6.75 16.06
C ARG A 242 -6.89 6.00 15.95
N LEU A 243 -6.31 5.90 14.76
CA LEU A 243 -5.03 5.22 14.54
C LEU A 243 -3.91 5.81 15.38
N ALA A 244 -3.90 7.15 15.55
CA ALA A 244 -2.92 7.82 16.41
C ALA A 244 -3.02 7.39 17.89
N THR A 245 -4.21 6.96 18.35
CA THR A 245 -4.40 6.44 19.73
C THR A 245 -3.86 5.02 19.92
N VAL A 246 -3.55 4.30 18.83
CA VAL A 246 -3.08 2.91 18.85
C VAL A 246 -1.70 2.74 18.20
N ASP A 247 -0.84 3.74 18.42
CA ASP A 247 0.56 3.77 18.00
C ASP A 247 0.79 3.75 16.47
N ILE A 248 -0.16 4.26 15.68
CA ILE A 248 -0.01 4.44 14.23
C ILE A 248 -0.10 5.94 13.92
N THR A 249 1.04 6.58 13.73
CA THR A 249 1.14 8.04 13.55
C THR A 249 1.31 8.43 12.09
N PHE A 250 0.93 9.66 11.78
CA PHE A 250 1.10 10.30 10.48
C PHE A 250 1.83 11.61 10.73
N GLU A 251 3.08 11.68 10.30
CA GLU A 251 3.96 12.82 10.55
C GLU A 251 4.44 13.38 9.22
N GLU A 252 4.56 14.70 9.15
CA GLU A 252 5.20 15.33 8.00
C GLU A 252 6.71 15.33 8.17
N GLU A 253 7.43 14.93 7.13
CA GLU A 253 8.88 15.01 7.07
C GLU A 253 9.34 15.94 5.94
N PRO A 254 10.52 16.57 6.06
CA PRO A 254 11.08 17.33 4.97
C PRO A 254 11.23 16.46 3.72
N ALA A 255 10.61 16.89 2.62
CA ALA A 255 10.72 16.21 1.32
C ALA A 255 12.18 16.15 0.78
N GLY A 256 13.08 17.00 1.31
CA GLY A 256 14.47 17.14 0.87
C GLY A 256 15.55 16.48 1.74
N GLY A 257 15.22 15.61 2.69
CA GLY A 257 16.21 14.97 3.57
C GLY A 257 16.68 13.60 3.07
N GLN A 258 17.98 13.44 2.83
CA GLN A 258 18.62 12.12 2.78
C GLN A 258 18.35 11.42 4.12
N SER A 259 17.67 10.28 4.10
CA SER A 259 17.67 9.37 5.26
C SER A 259 19.13 9.00 5.52
N GLY A 260 19.66 9.51 6.63
CA GLY A 260 21.07 9.41 7.00
C GLY A 260 21.58 7.97 7.02
N SER A 261 22.86 7.87 6.64
CA SER A 261 23.74 6.69 6.63
C SER A 261 23.58 5.71 7.78
#